data_AF-A0A355GJG3-F1
#
_entry.id   AF-A0A355GJG3-F1
#
_cell.length_a   1.000
_cell.length_b   1.000
_cell.length_c   1.000
_cell.angle_alpha   90.00
_cell.angle_beta   90.00
_cell.angle_gamma   90.00
#
_symmetry.space_group_name_H-M   'P 1'
#
loop_
_entity.id
_entity.type
_entity.pdbx_description
1 polymer ?
#
loop_
_entity_poly.entity_id
_entity_poly.type
_entity_poly.pdbx_seq_one_letter_code
_entity_poly.pdbx_strand_id
1 'polypeptide(L)'
;QKLPYFLVCGAAESGSTVTIRKGEVSITRPMIITPDRMEPEFRNFFEEQAEADLAAFLLSRTAGFSNLKFANTSGPERIVSDSIEEAVAKLNRQLDDEEEEHVAILSAPPGMGGIAVMRYAAERVWESAPGNIQELRERGFLN
;
A
#
# COMPACT_ATOMS: atom_id res chain seq x y z
N GLN A 1 -6.19 -6.08 -10.67
CA GLN A 1 -4.76 -5.66 -10.69
C GLN A 1 -4.07 -6.31 -9.51
N LYS A 2 -2.78 -6.65 -9.64
CA LYS A 2 -1.93 -7.17 -8.57
C LYS A 2 -0.79 -6.19 -8.35
N LEU A 3 -0.49 -5.92 -7.08
CA LEU A 3 0.52 -4.94 -6.68
C LEU A 3 1.47 -5.62 -5.67
N PRO A 4 2.56 -6.24 -6.16
CA PRO A 4 3.53 -6.90 -5.29
C PRO A 4 4.36 -5.88 -4.51
N TYR A 5 4.70 -6.23 -3.28
CA TYR A 5 5.52 -5.37 -2.42
C TYR A 5 6.40 -6.14 -1.45
N PHE A 6 7.45 -5.47 -0.99
CA PHE A 6 8.15 -5.76 0.26
C PHE A 6 7.77 -4.68 1.29
N LEU A 7 7.46 -5.09 2.51
CA LEU A 7 7.27 -4.19 3.64
C LEU A 7 8.42 -4.36 4.61
N VAL A 8 9.05 -3.23 4.93
CA VAL A 8 10.16 -3.09 5.87
C VAL A 8 9.64 -2.29 7.06
N CYS A 9 9.50 -2.94 8.22
CA CYS A 9 9.04 -2.29 9.44
C CYS A 9 10.18 -2.18 10.45
N GLY A 10 10.42 -0.96 10.92
CA GLY A 10 11.36 -0.72 12.01
C GLY A 10 10.86 -1.29 13.32
N ALA A 11 11.76 -1.50 14.26
CA ALA A 11 11.43 -1.73 15.67
C ALA A 11 11.26 -0.40 16.40
N ALA A 12 10.57 -0.44 17.56
CA ALA A 12 10.27 0.75 18.35
C ALA A 12 11.51 1.44 18.93
N GLU A 13 12.62 0.71 19.06
CA GLU A 13 13.87 1.21 19.61
C GLU A 13 14.96 1.37 18.54
N SER A 14 15.72 2.46 18.62
CA SER A 14 16.83 2.75 17.72
C SER A 14 17.94 1.70 17.86
N GLY A 15 18.37 1.09 16.75
CA GLY A 15 19.39 0.03 16.73
C GLY A 15 18.85 -1.40 16.88
N SER A 16 17.53 -1.55 16.88
CA SER A 16 16.85 -2.85 16.92
C SER A 16 16.68 -3.48 15.53
N THR A 17 16.32 -4.76 15.52
CA THR A 17 16.09 -5.55 14.32
C THR A 17 14.92 -5.01 13.49
N VAL A 18 15.06 -5.06 12.18
CA VAL A 18 14.02 -4.73 11.21
C VAL A 18 13.28 -5.98 10.78
N THR A 19 12.00 -5.84 10.50
CA THR A 19 11.15 -6.92 10.01
C THR A 19 10.86 -6.71 8.54
N ILE A 20 10.98 -7.77 7.74
CA ILE A 20 10.73 -7.74 6.30
C ILE A 20 9.69 -8.79 5.96
N ARG A 21 8.66 -8.42 5.20
CA ARG A 21 7.70 -9.38 4.62
C ARG A 21 7.42 -9.06 3.16
N LYS A 22 7.26 -10.10 2.34
CA LYS A 22 6.78 -9.97 0.96
C LYS A 22 5.27 -10.12 0.95
N GLY A 23 4.57 -9.33 0.15
CA GLY A 23 3.13 -9.42 -0.01
C GLY A 23 2.65 -8.97 -1.38
N GLU A 24 1.33 -9.06 -1.57
CA GLU A 24 0.65 -8.61 -2.76
C GLU A 24 -0.72 -8.03 -2.40
N VAL A 25 -1.05 -6.87 -2.95
CA VAL A 25 -2.41 -6.34 -2.92
C VAL A 25 -3.12 -6.71 -4.22
N SER A 26 -4.28 -7.35 -4.10
CA SER A 26 -5.19 -7.57 -5.20
C SER A 26 -6.31 -6.53 -5.18
N ILE A 27 -6.53 -5.89 -6.33
CA ILE A 27 -7.56 -4.86 -6.53
C ILE A 27 -8.58 -5.37 -7.54
N THR A 28 -9.85 -5.38 -7.13
CA THR A 28 -10.98 -5.81 -7.97
C THR A 28 -12.11 -4.79 -7.96
N ARG A 29 -12.82 -4.68 -9.09
CA ARG A 29 -14.05 -3.90 -9.24
C ARG A 29 -15.22 -4.89 -9.43
N PRO A 30 -16.22 -4.95 -8.54
CA PRO A 30 -17.37 -5.82 -8.71
C PRO A 30 -18.24 -5.33 -9.88
N MET A 31 -18.62 -6.25 -10.79
CA MET A 31 -19.25 -5.91 -12.08
C MET A 31 -20.78 -6.03 -12.14
N ILE A 32 -21.47 -6.52 -11.11
CA ILE A 32 -22.82 -7.07 -11.33
C ILE A 32 -23.94 -6.04 -11.09
N ILE A 33 -24.10 -5.47 -9.91
CA ILE A 33 -25.01 -4.32 -9.67
C ILE A 33 -24.44 -3.62 -8.43
N THR A 34 -23.71 -2.54 -8.63
CA THR A 34 -23.09 -1.79 -7.52
C THR A 34 -23.88 -0.50 -7.36
N PRO A 35 -24.48 -0.20 -6.19
CA PRO A 35 -25.04 1.12 -5.92
C PRO A 35 -24.02 2.20 -6.25
N ASP A 36 -24.47 3.37 -6.72
CA ASP A 36 -23.59 4.49 -7.09
C ASP A 36 -22.66 4.96 -5.95
N ARG A 37 -22.89 4.49 -4.72
CA ARG A 37 -22.16 4.87 -3.50
C ARG A 37 -21.91 3.66 -2.60
N MET A 38 -20.97 2.79 -2.98
CA MET A 38 -20.39 1.81 -2.06
C MET A 38 -19.01 2.26 -1.59
N GLU A 39 -18.80 2.26 -0.28
CA GLU A 39 -17.47 2.52 0.31
C GLU A 39 -16.46 1.45 -0.16
N PRO A 40 -15.18 1.82 -0.32
CA PRO A 40 -14.16 0.85 -0.64
C PRO A 40 -13.99 -0.18 0.48
N GLU A 41 -13.72 -1.42 0.09
CA GLU A 41 -13.52 -2.52 1.02
C GLU A 41 -12.03 -2.86 1.13
N PHE A 42 -11.49 -2.91 2.35
CA PHE A 42 -10.10 -3.30 2.63
C PHE A 42 -10.07 -4.57 3.47
N ARG A 43 -9.47 -5.64 2.94
CA ARG A 43 -9.35 -6.94 3.62
C ARG A 43 -7.90 -7.27 3.95
N ASN A 44 -7.66 -7.69 5.19
CA ASN A 44 -6.35 -8.14 5.70
C ASN A 44 -5.23 -7.09 5.62
N PHE A 45 -5.58 -5.80 5.73
CA PHE A 45 -4.58 -4.72 5.80
C PHE A 45 -4.16 -4.44 7.23
N PHE A 46 -5.10 -4.47 8.17
CA PHE A 46 -4.93 -3.98 9.53
C PHE A 46 -5.06 -5.13 10.52
N GLU A 47 -4.13 -5.18 11.47
CA GLU A 47 -4.15 -6.16 12.57
C GLU A 47 -4.86 -5.56 13.79
N GLU A 48 -4.71 -4.24 14.00
CA GLU A 48 -5.33 -3.51 15.10
C GLU A 48 -6.50 -2.63 14.64
N GLN A 49 -7.51 -2.49 15.50
CA GLN A 49 -8.68 -1.63 15.22
C GLN A 49 -8.28 -0.16 15.05
N ALA A 50 -7.28 0.33 15.80
CA ALA A 50 -6.80 1.71 15.70
C ALA A 50 -6.25 2.03 14.30
N GLU A 51 -5.57 1.07 13.66
CA GLU A 51 -5.14 1.21 12.26
C GLU A 51 -6.35 1.28 11.32
N ALA A 52 -7.35 0.42 11.50
CA ALA A 52 -8.56 0.43 10.68
C ALA A 52 -9.33 1.75 10.79
N ASP A 53 -9.42 2.33 11.99
CA ASP A 53 -10.10 3.62 12.22
C ASP A 53 -9.34 4.78 11.57
N LEU A 54 -8.00 4.78 11.68
CA LEU A 54 -7.15 5.76 11.01
C LEU A 54 -7.28 5.65 9.48
N ALA A 55 -7.30 4.43 8.95
CA ALA A 55 -7.52 4.17 7.54
C ALA A 55 -8.87 4.71 7.07
N ALA A 56 -9.96 4.41 7.79
CA ALA A 56 -11.29 4.91 7.48
C ALA A 56 -11.34 6.45 7.47
N PHE A 57 -10.70 7.09 8.45
CA PHE A 57 -10.57 8.55 8.49
C PHE A 57 -9.85 9.11 7.26
N LEU A 58 -8.72 8.51 6.86
CA LEU A 58 -7.98 8.94 5.67
C LEU A 58 -8.79 8.75 4.38
N LEU A 59 -9.50 7.62 4.26
CA LEU A 59 -10.31 7.27 3.09
C LEU A 59 -11.56 8.14 2.94
N SER A 60 -12.18 8.57 4.06
CA SER A 60 -13.34 9.48 4.02
C SER A 60 -13.05 10.79 3.29
N ARG A 61 -11.77 11.16 3.14
CA ARG A 61 -11.31 12.36 2.44
C ARG A 61 -10.97 12.12 0.97
N THR A 62 -11.17 10.90 0.47
CA THR A 62 -10.75 10.48 -0.88
C THR A 62 -11.95 10.12 -1.75
N ALA A 63 -12.24 10.96 -2.76
CA ALA A 63 -13.46 10.84 -3.58
C ALA A 63 -13.40 9.78 -4.69
N GLY A 64 -12.27 9.09 -4.89
CA GLY A 64 -12.00 8.26 -6.08
C GLY A 64 -12.12 6.74 -5.92
N PHE A 65 -12.39 6.22 -4.71
CA PHE A 65 -12.32 4.78 -4.43
C PHE A 65 -13.65 4.03 -4.46
N SER A 66 -14.73 4.68 -4.90
CA SER A 66 -16.04 4.04 -4.91
C SER A 66 -16.00 2.72 -5.66
N ASN A 67 -16.60 1.69 -5.04
CA ASN A 67 -16.77 0.38 -5.64
C ASN A 67 -15.47 -0.40 -5.89
N LEU A 68 -14.39 -0.14 -5.16
CA LEU A 68 -13.16 -0.95 -5.22
C LEU A 68 -13.02 -1.88 -4.01
N LYS A 69 -12.53 -3.09 -4.25
CA LYS A 69 -12.18 -4.05 -3.20
C LYS A 69 -10.69 -4.32 -3.26
N PHE A 70 -10.04 -4.11 -2.13
CA PHE A 70 -8.63 -4.35 -1.89
C PHE A 70 -8.48 -5.54 -0.96
N ALA A 71 -7.69 -6.53 -1.35
CA ALA A 71 -7.33 -7.63 -0.48
C ALA A 71 -5.81 -7.79 -0.45
N ASN A 72 -5.25 -7.67 0.76
CA ASN A 72 -3.84 -7.86 1.01
C ASN A 72 -3.56 -9.33 1.37
N THR A 73 -2.49 -9.88 0.82
CA THR A 73 -1.93 -11.16 1.24
C THR A 73 -0.46 -10.97 1.55
N SER A 74 -0.06 -11.29 2.78
CA SER A 74 1.33 -11.19 3.23
C SER A 74 1.89 -12.57 3.52
N GLY A 75 3.14 -12.79 3.10
CA GLY A 75 3.92 -13.98 3.45
C GLY A 75 4.52 -13.89 4.86
N PRO A 76 5.34 -14.89 5.24
CA PRO A 76 5.98 -14.91 6.53
C PRO A 76 6.93 -13.73 6.71
N GLU A 77 7.06 -13.29 7.95
CA GLU A 77 7.99 -12.25 8.35
C GLU A 77 9.38 -12.83 8.60
N ARG A 78 10.41 -12.10 8.18
CA ARG A 78 11.80 -12.36 8.55
C ARG A 78 12.37 -11.18 9.33
N ILE A 79 13.07 -11.49 10.41
CA ILE A 79 13.75 -10.51 11.25
C ILE A 79 15.20 -10.42 10.77
N VAL A 80 15.69 -9.20 10.54
CA VAL A 80 17.07 -8.91 10.15
C VAL A 80 17.69 -7.90 11.11
N SER A 81 19.01 -7.96 11.30
CA SER A 81 19.76 -7.02 12.15
C SER A 81 20.15 -5.72 11.44
N ASP A 82 19.71 -5.54 10.19
CA ASP A 82 20.01 -4.38 9.36
C ASP A 82 19.23 -3.14 9.83
N SER A 83 19.72 -1.94 9.50
CA SER A 83 18.89 -0.74 9.55
C SER A 83 17.80 -0.76 8.47
N ILE A 84 16.80 0.12 8.57
CA ILE A 84 15.75 0.25 7.52
C ILE A 84 16.42 0.59 6.18
N GLU A 85 17.37 1.53 6.19
CA GLU A 85 18.08 1.99 5.01
C GLU A 85 18.90 0.85 4.37
N GLU A 86 19.59 0.06 5.20
CA GLU A 86 20.35 -1.09 4.73
C GLU A 86 19.45 -2.19 4.16
N ALA A 87 18.33 -2.49 4.83
CA ALA A 87 17.34 -3.45 4.37
C ALA A 87 16.73 -3.02 3.02
N VAL A 88 16.34 -1.75 2.89
CA VAL A 88 15.82 -1.18 1.65
C VAL A 88 16.87 -1.20 0.55
N ALA A 89 18.12 -0.85 0.82
CA ALA A 89 19.19 -0.87 -0.16
C ALA A 89 19.49 -2.28 -0.67
N LYS A 90 19.48 -3.29 0.22
CA LYS A 90 19.63 -4.71 -0.15
C LYS A 90 18.46 -5.21 -1.00
N LEU A 91 17.23 -4.84 -0.63
CA LEU A 91 16.04 -5.20 -1.41
C LEU A 91 16.05 -4.57 -2.80
N ASN A 92 16.47 -3.30 -2.93
CA ASN A 92 16.61 -2.66 -4.25
C ASN A 92 17.60 -3.43 -5.13
N ARG A 93 18.81 -3.71 -4.62
CA ARG A 93 19.81 -4.50 -5.36
C ARG A 93 19.29 -5.88 -5.76
N GLN A 94 18.57 -6.54 -4.85
CA GLN A 94 17.95 -7.83 -5.15
C GLN A 94 16.93 -7.72 -6.30
N LEU A 95 16.04 -6.72 -6.28
CA LEU A 95 15.05 -6.52 -7.34
C LEU A 95 15.70 -6.16 -8.67
N ASP A 96 16.77 -5.36 -8.65
CA ASP A 96 17.56 -5.03 -9.83
C ASP A 96 18.20 -6.29 -10.44
N ASP A 97 18.78 -7.16 -9.60
CA ASP A 97 19.39 -8.43 -10.02
C ASP A 97 18.35 -9.44 -10.55
N GLU A 98 17.11 -9.37 -10.05
CA GLU A 98 15.98 -10.22 -10.46
C GLU A 98 15.19 -9.65 -11.66
N GLU A 99 15.54 -8.45 -12.16
CA GLU A 99 14.82 -7.72 -13.22
C GLU A 99 13.33 -7.45 -12.87
N GLU A 100 13.03 -7.25 -11.58
CA GLU A 100 11.67 -7.08 -11.05
C GLU A 100 11.28 -5.59 -10.93
N GLU A 101 10.85 -4.99 -12.04
CA GLU A 101 10.57 -3.54 -12.13
C GLU A 101 9.26 -3.07 -11.47
N HIS A 102 8.39 -3.98 -11.03
CA HIS A 102 7.03 -3.66 -10.60
C HIS A 102 6.75 -3.97 -9.12
N VAL A 103 7.78 -4.39 -8.38
CA VAL A 103 7.68 -4.67 -6.93
C VAL A 103 8.02 -3.41 -6.14
N ALA A 104 7.09 -2.96 -5.30
CA ALA A 104 7.35 -1.82 -4.44
C ALA A 104 8.13 -2.21 -3.18
N ILE A 105 9.00 -1.33 -2.68
CA ILE A 105 9.58 -1.44 -1.34
C ILE A 105 8.94 -0.36 -0.46
N LEU A 106 8.24 -0.78 0.58
CA LEU A 106 7.52 0.08 1.52
C LEU A 106 8.25 0.07 2.86
N SER A 107 8.48 1.25 3.44
CA SER A 107 9.00 1.38 4.80
C SER A 107 7.94 2.00 5.71
N ALA A 108 7.78 1.46 6.92
CA ALA A 108 6.83 2.00 7.89
C ALA A 108 7.36 1.94 9.33
N PRO A 109 6.91 2.86 10.20
CA PRO A 109 7.06 2.71 11.64
C PRO A 109 6.42 1.41 12.16
N PRO A 110 6.80 0.95 13.37
CA PRO A 110 6.11 -0.13 14.05
C PRO A 110 4.60 0.16 14.15
N GLY A 111 3.75 -0.84 13.88
CA GLY A 111 2.29 -0.69 13.93
C GLY A 111 1.68 0.20 12.82
N MET A 112 2.44 0.56 11.79
CA MET A 112 1.93 1.32 10.64
C MET A 112 2.06 0.58 9.30
N GLY A 113 2.40 -0.71 9.35
CA GLY A 113 2.58 -1.54 8.18
C GLY A 113 1.33 -1.63 7.31
N GLY A 114 0.16 -1.83 7.93
CA GLY A 114 -1.12 -1.92 7.21
C GLY A 114 -1.47 -0.63 6.47
N ILE A 115 -1.26 0.52 7.12
CA ILE A 115 -1.49 1.85 6.55
C ILE A 115 -0.56 2.11 5.36
N ALA A 116 0.72 1.74 5.44
CA ALA A 116 1.67 1.91 4.34
C ALA A 116 1.26 1.11 3.10
N VAL A 117 0.83 -0.15 3.28
CA VAL A 117 0.34 -1.01 2.19
C VAL A 117 -0.97 -0.46 1.60
N MET A 118 -1.89 0.02 2.45
CA MET A 118 -3.12 0.67 2.00
C MET A 118 -2.83 1.90 1.15
N ARG A 119 -1.95 2.79 1.62
CA ARG A 119 -1.55 4.01 0.91
C ARG A 119 -0.93 3.68 -0.44
N TYR A 120 -0.03 2.71 -0.50
CA TYR A 120 0.57 2.25 -1.76
C TYR A 120 -0.49 1.79 -2.77
N ALA A 121 -1.45 0.97 -2.34
CA ALA A 121 -2.51 0.50 -3.22
C ALA A 121 -3.43 1.64 -3.68
N ALA A 122 -3.73 2.59 -2.79
CA ALA A 122 -4.51 3.77 -3.09
C ALA A 122 -3.84 4.66 -4.16
N GLU A 123 -2.54 4.94 -3.99
CA GLU A 123 -1.75 5.75 -4.93
C GLU A 123 -1.68 5.11 -6.33
N ARG A 124 -1.51 3.78 -6.41
CA ARG A 124 -1.48 3.08 -7.70
C ARG A 124 -2.80 3.16 -8.45
N VAL A 125 -3.93 3.15 -7.76
CA VAL A 125 -5.24 3.35 -8.39
C VAL A 125 -5.37 4.76 -8.96
N TRP A 126 -4.90 5.78 -8.25
CA TRP A 126 -4.94 7.17 -8.73
C TRP A 126 -4.06 7.42 -9.94
N GLU A 127 -2.88 6.81 -10.00
CA GLU A 127 -1.98 6.91 -11.15
C GLU A 127 -2.48 6.11 -12.35
N SER A 128 -3.15 4.98 -12.11
CA SER A 128 -3.65 4.09 -13.17
C SER A 128 -5.00 4.53 -13.76
N ALA A 129 -5.65 5.57 -13.22
CA ALA A 129 -6.96 6.02 -13.68
C ALA A 129 -6.84 6.90 -14.95
N PRO A 130 -7.35 6.47 -16.11
CA PRO A 130 -7.14 7.16 -17.40
C PRO A 130 -7.77 8.55 -17.51
N GLY A 131 -8.64 8.97 -16.57
CA GLY A 131 -9.26 10.31 -16.54
C GLY A 131 -8.51 11.37 -15.72
N ASN A 132 -7.52 10.99 -14.90
CA ASN A 132 -7.09 11.82 -13.78
C ASN A 132 -6.25 13.04 -14.20
N ILE A 133 -5.36 12.94 -15.19
CA ILE A 133 -4.56 14.10 -15.64
C ILE A 133 -5.44 15.19 -16.30
N GLN A 134 -6.48 14.76 -17.02
CA GLN A 134 -7.42 15.67 -17.70
C GLN A 134 -8.34 16.36 -16.67
N GLU A 135 -8.87 15.62 -15.69
CA GLU A 135 -9.76 16.14 -14.64
C GLU A 135 -9.00 17.05 -13.63
N LEU A 136 -7.72 16.76 -13.35
CA LEU A 136 -6.86 17.60 -12.50
C LEU A 136 -6.46 18.93 -13.18
N ARG A 137 -6.32 18.94 -14.52
CA ARG A 137 -6.12 20.15 -15.32
C ARG A 137 -7.40 20.99 -15.39
N GLU A 138 -8.55 20.35 -15.57
CA GLU A 138 -9.86 21.02 -15.59
C GLU A 138 -10.24 21.62 -14.23
N ARG A 139 -9.72 21.08 -13.13
CA ARG A 139 -9.93 21.60 -11.76
C ARG A 139 -8.81 22.51 -11.24
N GLY A 140 -7.79 22.83 -12.05
CA GLY A 140 -6.78 23.84 -11.73
C GLY A 140 -5.73 23.44 -10.68
N PHE A 141 -5.52 22.15 -10.44
CA PHE A 141 -4.53 21.65 -9.47
C PHE A 141 -3.13 21.45 -10.05
N LEU A 142 -2.96 21.67 -11.36
CA LEU A 142 -1.69 21.69 -12.06
C LEU A 142 -1.53 23.07 -12.72
N ASN A 143 -0.65 23.90 -12.15
CA ASN A 143 -0.09 25.09 -12.79
C ASN A 143 1.32 24.77 -13.29
#